data_AF-A0A7S3DU03-F1
#
_entry.id   AF-A0A7S3DU03-F1
#
_cell.length_a   1.000
_cell.length_b   1.000
_cell.length_c   1.000
_cell.angle_alpha   90.00
_cell.angle_beta   90.00
_cell.angle_gamma   90.00
#
_symmetry.space_group_name_H-M   'P 1'
#
loop_
_entity.id
_entity.type
_entity.pdbx_description
1 polymer ?
#
loop_
_entity_poly.entity_id
_entity_poly.type
_entity_poly.pdbx_seq_one_letter_code
_entity_poly.pdbx_strand_id
1 'polypeptide(L)'
;MPDDSENVGVAFALVIGAGAATGLGACVVFFPSLIKLASRKTLASALGLSAGVMTYVSFVEILGKAEDAFGDAGFSEDASTLYMTLTFFAGVVFMILLNHVVTS
;
A
#
# COMPACT_ATOMS: atom_id res chain seq x y z
N MET A 1 23.74 18.35 7.38
CA MET A 1 23.63 17.32 6.33
C MET A 1 23.69 15.98 7.05
N PRO A 2 22.57 15.29 7.26
CA PRO A 2 22.57 13.96 7.87
C PRO A 2 23.08 12.92 6.84
N ASP A 3 23.82 11.93 7.30
CA ASP A 3 24.51 10.91 6.52
C ASP A 3 23.56 10.00 5.72
N ASP A 4 23.24 10.39 4.47
CA ASP A 4 22.35 9.68 3.55
C ASP A 4 22.78 8.23 3.24
N SER A 5 24.03 7.85 3.52
CA SER A 5 24.56 6.50 3.28
C SER A 5 24.07 5.46 4.31
N GLU A 6 23.75 5.87 5.54
CA GLU A 6 23.32 4.94 6.59
C GLU A 6 21.91 4.38 6.31
N ASN A 7 21.07 5.19 5.65
CA ASN A 7 19.68 4.85 5.37
C ASN A 7 19.51 3.89 4.17
N VAL A 8 20.44 3.90 3.21
CA VAL A 8 20.33 3.04 2.01
C VAL A 8 20.48 1.57 2.39
N GLY A 9 21.43 1.24 3.27
CA GLY A 9 21.63 -0.14 3.74
C GLY A 9 20.42 -0.68 4.50
N VAL A 10 19.83 0.15 5.37
CA VAL A 10 18.62 -0.20 6.13
C VAL A 10 17.40 -0.31 5.21
N ALA A 11 17.21 0.63 4.29
CA ALA A 11 16.12 0.59 3.31
C ALA A 11 16.20 -0.67 2.43
N PHE A 12 17.41 -1.06 2.00
CA PHE A 12 17.62 -2.27 1.22
C PHE A 12 17.35 -3.55 2.03
N ALA A 13 17.80 -3.61 3.28
CA ALA A 13 17.50 -4.71 4.19
C ALA A 13 15.99 -4.83 4.46
N LEU A 14 15.27 -3.71 4.63
CA LEU A 14 13.82 -3.68 4.79
C LEU A 14 13.10 -4.16 3.52
N VAL A 15 13.54 -3.75 2.33
CA VAL A 15 12.97 -4.20 1.05
C VAL A 15 13.20 -5.69 0.84
N ILE A 16 14.42 -6.20 1.11
CA ILE A 16 14.71 -7.64 1.05
C ILE A 16 13.86 -8.40 2.07
N GLY A 17 13.74 -7.89 3.30
CA GLY A 17 12.92 -8.50 4.35
C GLY A 17 11.43 -8.56 3.98
N ALA A 18 10.88 -7.47 3.44
CA ALA A 18 9.51 -7.40 2.96
C ALA A 18 9.28 -8.36 1.78
N GLY A 19 10.19 -8.38 0.81
CA GLY A 19 10.15 -9.30 -0.34
C GLY A 19 10.26 -10.76 0.08
N ALA A 20 11.14 -11.08 1.04
CA ALA A 20 11.26 -12.42 1.61
C ALA A 20 9.99 -12.84 2.35
N ALA A 21 9.34 -11.93 3.10
CA ALA A 21 8.07 -12.21 3.76
C ALA A 21 6.95 -12.52 2.75
N THR A 22 6.85 -11.76 1.65
CA THR A 22 5.91 -12.04 0.56
C THR A 22 6.22 -13.38 -0.12
N GLY A 23 7.51 -13.64 -0.39
CA GLY A 23 7.97 -14.90 -0.99
C GLY A 23 7.68 -16.12 -0.12
N LEU A 24 7.94 -16.03 1.19
CA LEU A 24 7.60 -17.09 2.15
C LEU A 24 6.08 -17.31 2.21
N GLY A 25 5.29 -16.23 2.24
CA GLY A 25 3.82 -16.31 2.18
C GLY A 25 3.32 -17.01 0.91
N ALA A 26 3.92 -16.73 -0.25
CA ALA A 26 3.62 -17.41 -1.50
C ALA A 26 4.06 -18.89 -1.49
N CYS A 27 5.24 -19.20 -0.96
CA CYS A 27 5.72 -20.59 -0.84
C CYS A 27 4.78 -21.45 0.02
N VAL A 28 4.19 -20.90 1.08
CA VAL A 28 3.23 -21.62 1.94
C VAL A 28 1.97 -22.04 1.16
N VAL A 29 1.57 -21.29 0.13
CA VAL A 29 0.43 -21.59 -0.75
C VAL A 29 0.70 -22.81 -1.66
N PHE A 30 1.97 -23.10 -1.99
CA PHE A 30 2.31 -24.27 -2.82
C PHE A 30 2.33 -25.59 -2.06
N PHE A 31 2.22 -25.58 -0.73
CA PHE A 31 2.10 -26.79 0.10
C PHE A 31 0.62 -27.08 0.41
N PRO A 32 -0.07 -27.93 -0.40
CA PRO A 32 -1.51 -28.19 -0.24
C PRO A 32 -1.89 -28.77 1.13
N SER A 33 -0.96 -29.41 1.85
CA SER A 33 -1.16 -29.89 3.22
C SER A 33 -1.29 -28.75 4.25
N LEU A 34 -0.55 -27.66 4.09
CA LEU A 34 -0.65 -26.45 4.94
C LEU A 34 -1.84 -25.58 4.53
N ILE A 35 -2.19 -25.54 3.24
CA ILE A 35 -3.36 -24.81 2.77
C ILE A 35 -4.70 -25.43 3.18
N LYS A 36 -4.73 -26.74 3.41
CA LYS A 36 -5.87 -27.39 4.06
C LYS A 36 -6.11 -26.87 5.49
N LEU A 37 -5.05 -26.49 6.20
CA LEU A 37 -5.12 -25.89 7.54
C LEU A 37 -5.42 -24.38 7.47
N ALA A 38 -4.83 -23.67 6.51
CA ALA A 38 -5.19 -22.29 6.17
C ALA A 38 -6.50 -22.26 5.38
N SER A 39 -7.60 -22.60 6.05
CA SER A 39 -8.94 -22.63 5.48
C SER A 39 -9.28 -21.33 4.74
N ARG A 40 -10.25 -21.38 3.81
CA ARG A 40 -10.76 -20.21 3.07
C ARG A 40 -11.14 -19.04 4.00
N LYS A 41 -11.54 -19.32 5.25
CA LYS A 41 -11.77 -18.30 6.29
C LYS A 41 -10.49 -17.61 6.75
N THR A 42 -9.42 -18.36 7.04
CA THR A 42 -8.14 -17.83 7.51
C THR A 42 -7.48 -16.96 6.44
N LEU A 43 -7.53 -17.40 5.18
CA LEU A 43 -7.02 -16.63 4.05
C LEU A 43 -7.82 -15.33 3.86
N ALA A 44 -9.15 -15.41 3.88
CA ALA A 44 -10.02 -14.24 3.77
C ALA A 44 -9.80 -13.25 4.92
N SER A 45 -9.58 -13.73 6.16
CA SER A 45 -9.27 -12.85 7.28
C SER A 45 -7.91 -12.17 7.15
N ALA A 46 -6.89 -12.88 6.65
CA ALA A 46 -5.57 -12.30 6.43
C ALA A 46 -5.58 -11.24 5.31
N LEU A 47 -6.28 -11.52 4.19
CA LEU A 47 -6.48 -10.55 3.12
C LEU A 47 -7.28 -9.33 3.59
N GLY A 48 -8.37 -9.55 4.33
CA GLY A 48 -9.19 -8.46 4.89
C GLY A 48 -8.41 -7.59 5.87
N LEU A 49 -7.57 -8.19 6.72
CA LEU A 49 -6.69 -7.47 7.64
C LEU A 49 -5.65 -6.65 6.88
N SER A 50 -5.01 -7.22 5.85
CA SER A 50 -4.05 -6.49 5.02
C SER A 50 -4.70 -5.33 4.25
N ALA A 51 -5.88 -5.56 3.67
CA ALA A 51 -6.66 -4.52 3.01
C ALA A 51 -7.05 -3.40 3.99
N GLY A 52 -7.42 -3.75 5.22
CA GLY A 52 -7.72 -2.79 6.29
C GLY A 52 -6.52 -1.94 6.69
N VAL A 53 -5.36 -2.58 6.94
CA VAL A 53 -4.11 -1.87 7.28
C VAL A 53 -3.70 -0.92 6.15
N MET A 54 -3.75 -1.39 4.89
CA MET A 54 -3.40 -0.54 3.75
C MET A 54 -4.36 0.65 3.59
N THR A 55 -5.65 0.43 3.86
CA THR A 55 -6.66 1.50 3.85
C THR A 55 -6.39 2.53 4.94
N TYR A 56 -6.08 2.08 6.17
CA TYR A 56 -5.71 2.97 7.28
C TYR A 56 -4.48 3.81 6.97
N VAL A 57 -3.39 3.18 6.52
CA VAL A 57 -2.15 3.88 6.15
C VAL A 57 -2.39 4.89 5.04
N SER A 58 -3.23 4.54 4.05
CA SER A 58 -3.58 5.47 2.96
C SER A 58 -4.32 6.70 3.47
N PHE A 59 -5.34 6.53 4.32
CA PHE A 59 -6.14 7.66 4.83
C PHE A 59 -5.43 8.49 5.90
N VAL A 60 -4.61 7.88 6.75
CA VAL A 60 -3.99 8.58 7.89
C VAL A 60 -2.63 9.15 7.52
N GLU A 61 -1.81 8.38 6.79
CA GLU A 61 -0.45 8.80 6.48
C GLU A 61 -0.35 9.44 5.10
N ILE A 62 -0.83 8.77 4.05
CA ILE A 62 -0.62 9.24 2.68
C ILE A 62 -1.45 10.48 2.39
N LEU A 63 -2.69 10.52 2.84
CA LEU A 63 -3.53 11.71 2.68
C LEU A 63 -2.96 12.93 3.42
N GLY A 64 -2.53 12.80 4.68
CA GLY A 64 -1.88 13.91 5.40
C GLY A 64 -0.61 14.41 4.69
N LYS A 65 0.26 13.49 4.26
CA LYS A 65 1.47 13.83 3.49
C LYS A 65 1.15 14.48 2.14
N ALA A 66 0.03 14.14 1.52
CA ALA A 66 -0.40 14.74 0.26
C ALA A 66 -0.86 16.18 0.48
N GLU A 67 -1.65 16.47 1.53
CA GLU A 67 -2.06 17.84 1.87
C GLU A 67 -0.84 18.74 2.10
N ASP A 68 0.11 18.28 2.90
CA ASP A 68 1.36 18.99 3.17
C ASP A 68 2.15 19.23 1.87
N ALA A 69 2.27 18.22 1.01
CA ALA A 69 2.99 18.33 -0.26
C ALA A 69 2.34 19.34 -1.24
N PHE A 70 1.02 19.47 -1.24
CA PHE A 70 0.33 20.50 -2.04
C PHE A 70 0.45 21.89 -1.41
N GLY A 71 0.47 21.99 -0.08
CA GLY A 71 0.78 23.23 0.64
C GLY A 71 2.19 23.75 0.31
N ASP A 72 3.19 22.87 0.35
CA ASP A 72 4.58 23.19 0.00
C ASP A 72 4.74 23.59 -1.48
N ALA A 73 3.87 23.08 -2.36
CA ALA A 73 3.82 23.46 -3.77
C ALA A 73 3.21 24.86 -4.01
N GLY A 74 2.76 25.56 -2.96
CA GLY A 74 2.27 26.93 -3.02
C GLY A 74 0.76 27.08 -3.26
N PHE A 75 -0.02 26.01 -3.10
CA PHE A 75 -1.47 26.06 -3.18
C PHE A 75 -2.09 26.51 -1.85
N SER A 76 -3.17 27.30 -1.91
CA SER A 76 -3.95 27.69 -0.72
C SER A 76 -4.58 26.46 -0.06
N GLU A 77 -4.80 26.51 1.25
CA GLU A 77 -5.31 25.40 2.07
C GLU A 77 -6.57 24.73 1.46
N ASP A 78 -7.55 25.54 1.04
CA ASP A 78 -8.77 25.05 0.37
C ASP A 78 -8.51 24.36 -0.98
N ALA A 79 -7.52 24.85 -1.73
CA ALA A 79 -7.16 24.29 -3.03
C ALA A 79 -6.39 22.97 -2.87
N SER A 80 -5.48 22.89 -1.90
CA SER A 80 -4.70 21.68 -1.59
C SER A 80 -5.60 20.51 -1.23
N THR A 81 -6.57 20.71 -0.33
CA THR A 81 -7.54 19.67 0.05
C THR A 81 -8.40 19.22 -1.15
N LEU A 82 -8.77 20.16 -2.03
CA LEU A 82 -9.53 19.85 -3.25
C LEU A 82 -8.71 19.02 -4.26
N TYR A 83 -7.47 19.42 -4.55
CA TYR A 83 -6.59 18.70 -5.48
C TYR A 83 -6.22 17.31 -4.96
N MET A 84 -5.94 17.19 -3.66
CA MET A 84 -5.68 15.93 -2.98
C MET A 84 -6.87 14.97 -3.11
N THR A 85 -8.07 15.44 -2.80
CA THR A 85 -9.30 14.63 -2.88
C THR A 85 -9.58 14.22 -4.33
N LEU A 86 -9.46 15.13 -5.29
CA LEU A 86 -9.61 14.82 -6.72
C LEU A 86 -8.61 13.77 -7.19
N THR A 87 -7.34 13.89 -6.80
CA THR A 87 -6.29 12.94 -7.17
C THR A 87 -6.54 11.57 -6.55
N PHE A 88 -7.01 11.53 -5.30
CA PHE A 88 -7.39 10.29 -4.64
C PHE A 88 -8.53 9.58 -5.38
N PHE A 89 -9.64 10.27 -5.68
CA PHE A 89 -10.75 9.70 -6.43
C PHE A 89 -10.35 9.31 -7.85
N ALA A 90 -9.53 10.11 -8.52
CA ALA A 90 -8.99 9.77 -9.84
C ALA A 90 -8.18 8.46 -9.79
N GLY A 91 -7.35 8.27 -8.76
CA GLY A 91 -6.61 7.03 -8.53
C GLY A 91 -7.52 5.82 -8.30
N VAL A 92 -8.63 5.99 -7.56
CA VAL A 92 -9.63 4.93 -7.36
C VAL A 92 -10.30 4.54 -8.68
N VAL A 93 -10.75 5.52 -9.47
CA VAL A 93 -11.35 5.29 -10.80
C VAL A 93 -10.35 4.59 -11.72
N PHE A 94 -9.09 5.02 -11.70
CA PHE A 94 -8.02 4.39 -12.47
C PHE A 94 -7.80 2.93 -12.06
N MET A 95 -7.79 2.60 -10.76
CA MET A 95 -7.68 1.22 -10.30
C MET A 95 -8.88 0.36 -10.70
N ILE A 96 -10.10 0.90 -10.64
CA ILE A 96 -11.30 0.21 -11.11
C ILE A 96 -11.19 -0.09 -12.60
N LEU A 97 -10.71 0.88 -13.40
CA LEU A 97 -10.50 0.70 -14.84
C LEU A 97 -9.45 -0.38 -15.11
N LEU A 98 -8.31 -0.38 -14.39
CA LEU A 98 -7.31 -1.44 -14.51
C LEU A 98 -7.87 -2.81 -14.14
N ASN A 99 -8.67 -2.90 -13.07
CA ASN A 99 -9.30 -4.15 -12.69
C ASN A 99 -10.26 -4.64 -13.78
N HIS A 100 -11.06 -3.74 -14.37
CA HIS A 100 -11.96 -4.07 -15.47
C HIS A 100 -11.18 -4.55 -16.70
N VAL A 101 -10.07 -3.91 -17.08
CA VAL A 101 -9.24 -4.31 -18.22
C VAL A 101 -8.56 -5.65 -18.02
N VAL A 102 -8.06 -5.94 -16.81
CA VAL A 102 -7.42 -7.24 -16.49
C VAL A 102 -8.44 -8.36 -16.37
N THR A 103 -9.66 -8.07 -15.93
CA THR A 103 -10.72 -9.07 -15.72
C THR A 103 -11.58 -9.33 -16.96
N SER A 104 -11.55 -8.44 -17.96
CA SER A 104 -12.23 -8.62 -19.26
C SER A 104 -11.51 -9.63 -20.15
#